data_AF-A0A1W9UYR0-F1
#
_entry.id   AF-A0A1W9UYR0-F1
#
_cell.length_a   1.000
_cell.length_b   1.000
_cell.length_c   1.000
_cell.angle_alpha   90.00
_cell.angle_beta   90.00
_cell.angle_gamma   90.00
#
_symmetry.space_group_name_H-M   'P 1'
#
loop_
_entity.id
_entity.type
_entity.pdbx_description
1 polymer ?
#
loop_
_entity_poly.entity_id
_entity_poly.type
_entity_poly.pdbx_seq_one_letter_code
_entity_poly.pdbx_strand_id
1 'polypeptide(L)'
;TGTGEDFSSLGALTLKVDATISSGTDISVDNIEATNARDYGDLDATNYGIVSHIPNGLRLGNSVDVEASTLTGSNASGDDSTFDDEDGVTRSSDLWANDATGVTLNIDVNGCSGTCYLNGWIDWDAGDTTYTLSQVITDQSVTNSTTSVDITIPSSSTYTVGDPVYARFRLCNASSTCTSTTGEVTGGEVEDYWWDFGPTSVTVSSLEAHSPWLTSPYTLGAAVLLLVVTMGGVVLVQRRKA
;
A
#
# COMPACT_ATOMS: atom_id res chain seq x y z
N THR A 1 -5.54 42.84 -14.77
CA THR A 1 -5.90 41.41 -14.69
C THR A 1 -7.03 41.19 -15.67
N GLY A 2 -6.77 40.50 -16.78
CA GLY A 2 -7.80 40.15 -17.76
C GLY A 2 -8.75 39.12 -17.16
N THR A 3 -9.98 39.03 -17.68
CA THR A 3 -11.05 38.16 -17.17
C THR A 3 -10.83 36.66 -17.39
N GLY A 4 -9.64 36.25 -17.86
CA GLY A 4 -9.41 34.91 -18.41
C GLY A 4 -10.15 34.74 -19.73
N GLU A 5 -9.52 34.09 -20.70
CA GLU A 5 -10.16 33.65 -21.94
C GLU A 5 -10.23 32.12 -21.87
N ASP A 6 -11.37 31.53 -22.23
CA ASP A 6 -11.56 30.08 -22.27
C ASP A 6 -11.02 29.52 -23.60
N PHE A 7 -9.99 28.67 -23.53
CA PHE A 7 -9.35 28.07 -24.69
C PHE A 7 -9.65 26.56 -24.85
N SER A 8 -10.64 26.03 -24.13
CA SER A 8 -11.00 24.61 -24.11
C SER A 8 -11.36 24.01 -25.49
N SER A 9 -11.66 24.84 -26.49
CA SER A 9 -12.02 24.42 -27.85
C SER A 9 -10.90 24.55 -28.89
N LEU A 10 -9.70 25.00 -28.49
CA LEU A 10 -8.59 25.20 -29.42
C LEU A 10 -7.68 23.98 -29.48
N GLY A 11 -7.29 23.56 -30.69
CA GLY A 11 -6.26 22.53 -30.88
C GLY A 11 -4.83 23.02 -30.63
N ALA A 12 -4.64 24.35 -30.57
CA ALA A 12 -3.37 24.98 -30.20
C ALA A 12 -3.61 26.42 -29.73
N LEU A 13 -2.90 26.83 -28.69
CA LEU A 13 -2.79 28.24 -28.29
C LEU A 13 -1.52 28.83 -28.94
N THR A 14 -1.68 29.78 -29.85
CA THR A 14 -0.54 30.47 -30.50
C THR A 14 -0.50 31.93 -30.07
N LEU A 15 0.55 32.32 -29.33
CA LEU A 15 0.83 33.72 -29.05
C LEU A 15 1.66 34.32 -30.19
N LYS A 16 1.04 35.18 -31.00
CA LYS A 16 1.72 35.89 -32.09
C LYS A 16 1.99 37.33 -31.67
N VAL A 17 3.27 37.74 -31.68
CA VAL A 17 3.69 39.11 -31.40
C VAL A 17 4.07 39.80 -32.70
N ASP A 18 3.13 40.49 -33.32
CA ASP A 18 3.34 41.25 -34.56
C ASP A 18 3.75 42.70 -34.28
N ALA A 19 4.89 42.91 -33.61
CA ALA A 19 5.41 44.25 -33.33
C ALA A 19 6.94 44.28 -33.14
N THR A 20 7.56 45.46 -33.31
CA THR A 20 8.94 45.71 -32.91
C THR A 20 9.02 45.67 -31.38
N ILE A 21 9.62 44.62 -30.82
CA ILE A 21 9.85 44.50 -29.38
C ILE A 21 11.01 45.44 -29.00
N SER A 22 10.73 46.45 -28.18
CA SER A 22 11.75 47.34 -27.61
C SER A 22 12.72 46.55 -26.73
N SER A 23 14.00 46.97 -26.67
CA SER A 23 14.98 46.32 -25.78
C SER A 23 14.50 46.36 -24.33
N GLY A 24 14.47 45.21 -23.66
CA GLY A 24 14.06 45.10 -22.26
C GLY A 24 12.57 44.83 -22.03
N THR A 25 11.78 44.62 -23.09
CA THR A 25 10.42 44.10 -22.95
C THR A 25 10.46 42.61 -22.64
N ASP A 26 9.77 42.20 -21.57
CA ASP A 26 9.56 40.81 -21.18
C ASP A 26 8.14 40.37 -21.52
N ILE A 27 7.98 39.14 -22.00
CA ILE A 27 6.70 38.50 -22.28
C ILE A 27 6.68 37.19 -21.50
N SER A 28 5.93 37.16 -20.41
CA SER A 28 5.72 35.96 -19.61
C SER A 28 4.29 35.48 -19.74
N VAL A 29 4.14 34.15 -19.79
CA VAL A 29 2.86 33.49 -19.52
C VAL A 29 2.93 33.05 -18.07
N ASP A 30 2.12 33.69 -17.23
CA ASP A 30 2.18 33.51 -15.77
C ASP A 30 1.48 32.22 -15.32
N ASN A 31 0.37 31.85 -15.97
CA ASN A 31 -0.36 30.61 -15.67
C ASN A 31 -1.06 30.04 -16.92
N ILE A 32 -0.93 28.73 -17.13
CA ILE A 32 -1.78 27.93 -18.02
C ILE A 32 -2.35 26.81 -17.14
N GLU A 33 -3.66 26.79 -16.97
CA GLU A 33 -4.35 25.83 -16.11
C GLU A 33 -5.33 24.99 -16.94
N ALA A 34 -5.33 23.69 -16.71
CA ALA A 34 -6.33 22.77 -17.25
C ALA A 34 -7.33 22.47 -16.13
N THR A 35 -8.54 23.03 -16.21
CA THR A 35 -9.56 22.91 -15.17
C THR A 35 -10.54 21.75 -15.38
N ASN A 36 -10.39 21.04 -16.49
CA ASN A 36 -11.24 19.93 -16.90
C ASN A 36 -10.52 18.57 -16.88
N ALA A 37 -9.22 18.56 -16.56
CA ALA A 37 -8.49 17.34 -16.26
C ALA A 37 -8.78 16.96 -14.80
N ARG A 38 -9.44 15.83 -14.59
CA ARG A 38 -9.66 15.26 -13.28
C ARG A 38 -8.99 13.91 -13.20
N ASP A 39 -8.33 13.66 -12.08
CA ASP A 39 -8.02 12.33 -11.58
C ASP A 39 -9.17 11.95 -10.62
N TYR A 40 -9.75 10.78 -10.80
CA TYR A 40 -10.82 10.23 -9.98
C TYR A 40 -10.33 9.03 -9.17
N GLY A 41 -10.68 9.00 -7.88
CA GLY A 41 -10.47 7.79 -7.10
C GLY A 41 -11.40 6.67 -7.57
N ASP A 42 -10.87 5.46 -7.53
CA ASP A 42 -11.39 4.33 -8.27
C ASP A 42 -11.95 3.21 -7.35
N LEU A 43 -11.93 3.42 -6.03
CA LEU A 43 -12.70 2.61 -5.10
C LEU A 43 -14.20 2.66 -5.44
N ASP A 44 -14.92 1.59 -5.12
CA ASP A 44 -16.37 1.51 -5.31
C ASP A 44 -17.09 2.75 -4.75
N ALA A 45 -17.67 3.54 -5.66
CA ALA A 45 -18.32 4.80 -5.33
C ALA A 45 -19.55 4.64 -4.44
N THR A 46 -20.15 3.44 -4.38
CA THR A 46 -21.32 3.19 -3.52
C THR A 46 -20.93 3.19 -2.05
N ASN A 47 -19.80 2.57 -1.72
CA ASN A 47 -19.31 2.42 -0.36
C ASN A 47 -18.33 3.53 0.04
N TYR A 48 -17.46 3.96 -0.88
CA TYR A 48 -16.36 4.87 -0.58
C TYR A 48 -16.58 6.30 -1.08
N GLY A 49 -17.67 6.52 -1.82
CA GLY A 49 -18.06 7.80 -2.36
C GLY A 49 -17.15 8.29 -3.49
N ILE A 50 -17.62 9.32 -4.20
CA ILE A 50 -16.90 9.91 -5.33
C ILE A 50 -15.90 10.94 -4.81
N VAL A 51 -14.67 10.85 -5.29
CA VAL A 51 -13.58 11.78 -5.03
C VAL A 51 -12.91 12.12 -6.35
N SER A 52 -12.35 13.32 -6.45
CA SER A 52 -11.51 13.69 -7.59
C SER A 52 -10.57 14.83 -7.23
N HIS A 53 -9.53 14.96 -8.03
CA HIS A 53 -8.63 16.10 -8.00
C HIS A 53 -8.41 16.69 -9.39
N ILE A 54 -8.05 17.96 -9.45
CA ILE A 54 -7.46 18.58 -10.65
C ILE A 54 -5.94 18.64 -10.40
N PRO A 55 -5.12 17.76 -11.02
CA PRO A 55 -3.73 17.53 -10.61
C PRO A 55 -2.85 18.77 -10.49
N ASN A 56 -2.91 19.64 -11.50
CA ASN A 56 -2.03 20.81 -11.62
C ASN A 56 -0.54 20.46 -11.42
N GLY A 57 -0.15 19.24 -11.79
CA GLY A 57 1.23 18.71 -11.75
C GLY A 57 1.70 18.20 -10.39
N LEU A 58 0.92 18.37 -9.32
CA LEU A 58 1.18 17.77 -8.02
C LEU A 58 0.66 16.33 -8.02
N ARG A 59 1.53 15.39 -7.63
CA ARG A 59 1.24 13.96 -7.69
C ARG A 59 1.98 13.14 -6.64
N LEU A 60 1.48 11.98 -6.29
CA LEU A 60 2.22 10.90 -5.66
C LEU A 60 2.81 10.06 -6.80
N GLY A 61 3.92 9.40 -6.48
CA GLY A 61 4.58 8.54 -7.45
C GLY A 61 4.94 9.25 -8.76
N ASN A 62 4.94 8.50 -9.86
CA ASN A 62 5.59 8.93 -11.09
C ASN A 62 4.62 9.54 -12.11
N SER A 63 3.35 9.18 -12.06
CA SER A 63 2.35 9.56 -13.07
C SER A 63 1.04 9.96 -12.43
N VAL A 64 0.17 10.58 -13.21
CA VAL A 64 -1.24 10.81 -12.88
C VAL A 64 -2.01 10.46 -14.13
N ASP A 65 -3.04 9.64 -14.03
CA ASP A 65 -3.99 9.45 -15.11
C ASP A 65 -5.21 10.33 -14.90
N VAL A 66 -5.87 10.66 -16.02
CA VAL A 66 -6.88 11.71 -16.01
C VAL A 66 -8.08 11.20 -16.78
N GLU A 67 -9.22 11.08 -16.09
CA GLU A 67 -10.41 10.46 -16.59
C GLU A 67 -11.46 11.52 -16.93
N ALA A 68 -12.27 11.22 -17.94
CA ALA A 68 -13.44 12.03 -18.26
C ALA A 68 -14.59 11.83 -17.25
N SER A 69 -14.54 10.75 -16.47
CA SER A 69 -15.57 10.33 -15.51
C SER A 69 -15.02 9.25 -14.59
N THR A 70 -15.62 9.10 -13.42
CA THR A 70 -15.33 8.01 -12.47
C THR A 70 -15.29 6.64 -13.15
N LEU A 71 -14.16 5.96 -13.05
CA LEU A 71 -14.01 4.54 -13.32
C LEU A 71 -13.78 3.87 -11.97
N THR A 72 -14.51 2.81 -11.63
CA THR A 72 -14.39 2.21 -10.29
C THR A 72 -14.26 0.70 -10.37
N GLY A 73 -13.41 0.13 -9.53
CA GLY A 73 -13.19 -1.30 -9.36
C GLY A 73 -13.51 -1.77 -7.95
N SER A 74 -13.88 -3.05 -7.80
CA SER A 74 -14.02 -3.67 -6.47
C SER A 74 -12.68 -3.86 -5.75
N ASN A 75 -11.58 -3.64 -6.44
CA ASN A 75 -10.22 -3.89 -6.02
C ASN A 75 -9.32 -2.68 -6.31
N ALA A 76 -9.89 -1.46 -6.37
CA ALA A 76 -9.18 -0.27 -6.81
C ALA A 76 -8.39 -0.58 -8.10
N SER A 77 -9.14 -0.90 -9.17
CA SER A 77 -8.52 -1.10 -10.48
C SER A 77 -9.41 -0.60 -11.64
N GLY A 78 -10.23 0.42 -11.37
CA GLY A 78 -11.26 0.88 -12.30
C GLY A 78 -10.69 1.46 -13.59
N ASP A 79 -9.54 2.12 -13.47
CA ASP A 79 -8.81 2.94 -14.43
C ASP A 79 -7.52 2.28 -14.94
N ASP A 80 -6.97 1.28 -14.24
CA ASP A 80 -5.68 0.58 -14.53
C ASP A 80 -5.53 0.04 -15.96
N SER A 81 -6.61 0.01 -16.74
CA SER A 81 -6.60 -0.44 -18.13
C SER A 81 -5.84 0.49 -19.07
N THR A 82 -5.64 1.76 -18.70
CA THR A 82 -4.94 2.77 -19.52
C THR A 82 -3.60 3.17 -18.94
N PHE A 83 -3.55 3.40 -17.63
CA PHE A 83 -2.38 3.68 -16.84
C PHE A 83 -2.72 3.31 -15.39
N ASP A 84 -1.76 2.80 -14.64
CA ASP A 84 -1.87 2.50 -13.21
C ASP A 84 -1.02 3.57 -12.55
N ASP A 85 -1.68 4.55 -11.94
CA ASP A 85 -1.07 5.69 -11.26
C ASP A 85 -1.07 5.53 -9.74
N GLU A 86 -1.50 4.37 -9.23
CA GLU A 86 -1.38 3.88 -7.87
C GLU A 86 0.07 3.47 -7.52
N ASP A 87 1.05 4.33 -7.85
CA ASP A 87 2.49 4.06 -7.73
C ASP A 87 3.20 4.89 -6.65
N GLY A 88 2.47 5.77 -5.96
CA GLY A 88 2.99 6.70 -4.97
C GLY A 88 3.03 6.22 -3.53
N VAL A 89 2.26 5.19 -3.15
CA VAL A 89 2.21 4.68 -1.77
C VAL A 89 2.50 3.19 -1.71
N THR A 90 3.60 2.84 -1.04
CA THR A 90 4.02 1.44 -0.86
C THR A 90 4.11 1.03 0.60
N ARG A 91 3.72 -0.22 0.89
CA ARG A 91 3.84 -0.82 2.23
C ARG A 91 5.25 -1.32 2.45
N SER A 92 5.85 -1.04 3.62
CA SER A 92 7.20 -1.56 3.96
C SER A 92 7.20 -3.03 4.40
N SER A 93 6.02 -3.62 4.61
CA SER A 93 5.84 -5.01 5.05
C SER A 93 4.60 -5.60 4.39
N ASP A 94 4.71 -6.85 3.95
CA ASP A 94 3.62 -7.65 3.37
C ASP A 94 2.71 -8.29 4.44
N LEU A 95 2.94 -7.98 5.71
CA LEU A 95 2.10 -8.41 6.83
C LEU A 95 2.01 -7.32 7.88
N TRP A 96 0.78 -7.00 8.28
CA TRP A 96 0.51 -6.13 9.43
C TRP A 96 -0.19 -6.92 10.51
N ALA A 97 0.38 -6.91 11.71
CA ALA A 97 -0.24 -7.51 12.88
C ALA A 97 -1.33 -6.58 13.46
N ASN A 98 -2.34 -7.16 14.11
CA ASN A 98 -3.32 -6.38 14.84
C ASN A 98 -2.64 -5.54 15.93
N ASP A 99 -3.14 -4.33 16.13
CA ASP A 99 -2.63 -3.34 17.09
C ASP A 99 -1.15 -2.98 16.88
N ALA A 100 -0.60 -3.24 15.69
CA ALA A 100 0.76 -2.87 15.38
C ALA A 100 0.93 -1.34 15.37
N THR A 101 1.94 -0.89 16.12
CA THR A 101 2.45 0.47 16.05
C THR A 101 3.70 0.50 15.18
N GLY A 102 3.88 1.58 14.41
CA GLY A 102 5.04 1.73 13.53
C GLY A 102 4.96 0.86 12.27
N VAL A 103 3.74 0.67 11.75
CA VAL A 103 3.58 0.17 10.38
C VAL A 103 3.99 1.28 9.43
N THR A 104 5.01 1.05 8.61
CA THR A 104 5.59 2.11 7.78
C THR A 104 5.07 2.04 6.34
N LEU A 105 4.54 3.17 5.87
CA LEU A 105 4.26 3.44 4.46
C LEU A 105 5.41 4.28 3.87
N ASN A 106 5.79 4.02 2.63
CA ASN A 106 6.67 4.91 1.88
C ASN A 106 5.82 5.68 0.89
N ILE A 107 5.87 7.01 1.00
CA ILE A 107 5.10 7.94 0.19
C ILE A 107 6.08 8.64 -0.75
N ASP A 108 5.95 8.43 -2.05
CA ASP A 108 6.68 9.20 -3.05
C ASP A 108 5.83 10.40 -3.49
N VAL A 109 6.38 11.61 -3.39
CA VAL A 109 5.65 12.85 -3.66
C VAL A 109 6.40 13.64 -4.71
N ASN A 110 5.72 14.04 -5.78
CA ASN A 110 6.25 14.79 -6.90
C ASN A 110 5.44 16.06 -7.21
N GLY A 111 6.10 17.10 -7.71
CA GLY A 111 5.40 18.31 -8.18
C GLY A 111 5.00 19.33 -7.10
N CYS A 112 5.37 19.12 -5.83
CA CYS A 112 5.19 20.14 -4.79
C CYS A 112 5.99 21.42 -5.05
N SER A 113 5.32 22.57 -4.99
CA SER A 113 5.94 23.90 -4.94
C SER A 113 5.99 24.41 -3.49
N GLY A 114 6.89 23.86 -2.69
CA GLY A 114 7.01 24.14 -1.26
C GLY A 114 6.46 23.00 -0.41
N THR A 115 5.57 23.32 0.53
CA THR A 115 4.91 22.33 1.39
C THR A 115 3.57 21.92 0.77
N CYS A 116 3.33 20.61 0.70
CA CYS A 116 2.03 20.03 0.40
C CYS A 116 1.53 19.23 1.60
N TYR A 117 0.32 18.71 1.50
CA TYR A 117 -0.37 18.05 2.59
C TYR A 117 -0.95 16.72 2.14
N LEU A 118 -0.58 15.67 2.87
CA LEU A 118 -1.06 14.31 2.65
C LEU A 118 -2.16 13.99 3.66
N ASN A 119 -3.24 13.39 3.18
CA ASN A 119 -4.26 12.74 4.00
C ASN A 119 -4.39 11.29 3.55
N GLY A 120 -4.67 10.40 4.49
CA GLY A 120 -4.69 8.96 4.23
C GLY A 120 -5.72 8.26 5.10
N TRP A 121 -6.48 7.37 4.48
CA TRP A 121 -7.49 6.53 5.13
C TRP A 121 -7.26 5.07 4.76
N ILE A 122 -7.45 4.18 5.73
CA ILE A 122 -7.42 2.73 5.52
C ILE A 122 -8.68 2.14 6.15
N ASP A 123 -9.47 1.43 5.35
CA ASP A 123 -10.62 0.65 5.80
C ASP A 123 -10.13 -0.60 6.55
N TRP A 124 -10.20 -0.51 7.88
CA TRP A 124 -9.78 -1.57 8.79
C TRP A 124 -10.90 -2.54 9.16
N ASP A 125 -12.14 -2.31 8.73
CA ASP A 125 -13.29 -3.07 9.22
C ASP A 125 -14.20 -3.63 8.13
N ALA A 126 -13.70 -3.69 6.89
CA ALA A 126 -14.34 -4.34 5.76
C ALA A 126 -15.78 -3.84 5.57
N GLY A 127 -15.95 -2.52 5.57
CA GLY A 127 -17.25 -1.90 5.31
C GLY A 127 -17.57 -0.62 6.07
N ASP A 128 -16.66 0.01 6.81
CA ASP A 128 -16.90 1.38 7.30
C ASP A 128 -16.81 2.39 6.15
N THR A 129 -17.93 2.56 5.46
CA THR A 129 -18.18 3.60 4.47
C THR A 129 -18.01 5.03 5.03
N THR A 130 -17.93 5.17 6.36
CA THR A 130 -17.82 6.46 7.04
C THR A 130 -16.40 6.81 7.45
N TYR A 131 -15.44 5.89 7.28
CA TYR A 131 -14.02 6.08 7.57
C TYR A 131 -13.72 6.62 8.99
N THR A 132 -14.62 6.40 9.94
CA THR A 132 -14.58 7.05 11.27
C THR A 132 -13.42 6.56 12.14
N LEU A 133 -12.91 5.37 11.86
CA LEU A 133 -11.71 4.78 12.47
C LEU A 133 -10.55 4.64 11.47
N SER A 134 -10.73 5.16 10.26
CA SER A 134 -9.88 4.83 9.12
C SER A 134 -8.82 5.87 8.85
N GLN A 135 -8.97 7.10 9.35
CA GLN A 135 -7.99 8.15 9.09
C GLN A 135 -6.67 7.85 9.81
N VAL A 136 -5.63 7.58 9.03
CA VAL A 136 -4.28 7.23 9.51
C VAL A 136 -3.28 8.35 9.31
N ILE A 137 -3.54 9.26 8.35
CA ILE A 137 -2.73 10.44 8.07
C ILE A 137 -3.66 11.65 8.02
N THR A 138 -3.34 12.68 8.80
CA THR A 138 -4.14 13.91 8.88
C THR A 138 -3.25 15.11 8.59
N ASP A 139 -3.49 15.73 7.44
CA ASP A 139 -2.89 16.99 7.00
C ASP A 139 -1.36 17.02 7.20
N GLN A 140 -0.71 15.89 6.89
CA GLN A 140 0.72 15.73 7.13
C GLN A 140 1.50 16.53 6.10
N SER A 141 2.36 17.42 6.58
CA SER A 141 3.24 18.19 5.71
C SER A 141 4.26 17.29 5.01
N VAL A 142 4.27 17.36 3.68
CA VAL A 142 5.19 16.64 2.80
C VAL A 142 5.84 17.59 1.81
N THR A 143 6.95 17.15 1.22
CA THR A 143 7.71 17.87 0.19
C THR A 143 8.03 16.95 -0.96
N ASN A 144 8.53 17.50 -2.07
CA ASN A 144 8.92 16.75 -3.26
C ASN A 144 10.10 15.78 -2.97
N SER A 145 9.78 14.58 -2.50
CA SER A 145 10.69 13.57 -1.98
C SER A 145 9.93 12.33 -1.53
N THR A 146 10.57 11.17 -1.57
CA THR A 146 10.08 9.98 -0.88
C THR A 146 10.26 10.08 0.63
N THR A 147 9.18 9.91 1.41
CA THR A 147 9.19 9.97 2.88
C THR A 147 8.50 8.75 3.47
N SER A 148 9.06 8.20 4.55
CA SER A 148 8.42 7.14 5.32
C SER A 148 7.47 7.73 6.36
N VAL A 149 6.25 7.20 6.44
CA VAL A 149 5.21 7.60 7.38
C VAL A 149 4.79 6.40 8.21
N ASP A 150 4.91 6.53 9.52
CA ASP A 150 4.46 5.51 10.45
C ASP A 150 2.98 5.70 10.79
N ILE A 151 2.20 4.65 10.59
CA ILE A 151 0.79 4.58 10.96
C ILE A 151 0.59 3.59 12.10
N THR A 152 -0.56 3.71 12.75
CA THR A 152 -0.99 2.81 13.83
C THR A 152 -2.29 2.15 13.42
N ILE A 153 -2.35 0.83 13.57
CA ILE A 153 -3.59 0.08 13.39
C ILE A 153 -4.44 0.29 14.65
N PRO A 154 -5.67 0.85 14.54
CA PRO A 154 -6.51 1.11 15.70
C PRO A 154 -6.85 -0.19 16.42
N SER A 155 -6.76 -0.20 17.76
CA SER A 155 -7.07 -1.39 18.54
C SER A 155 -8.56 -1.76 18.60
N SER A 156 -9.40 -0.87 18.10
CA SER A 156 -10.83 -1.10 17.89
C SER A 156 -11.15 -1.60 16.47
N SER A 157 -10.15 -1.80 15.61
CA SER A 157 -10.37 -2.35 14.27
C SER A 157 -10.86 -3.80 14.33
N THR A 158 -11.62 -4.22 13.32
CA THR A 158 -11.98 -5.64 13.11
C THR A 158 -11.04 -6.33 12.13
N TYR A 159 -10.00 -5.62 11.68
CA TYR A 159 -8.96 -6.12 10.81
C TYR A 159 -8.40 -7.45 11.35
N THR A 160 -8.36 -8.43 10.46
CA THR A 160 -7.74 -9.72 10.71
C THR A 160 -6.46 -9.78 9.90
N VAL A 161 -5.37 -10.15 10.55
CA VAL A 161 -4.05 -10.30 9.91
C VAL A 161 -4.16 -11.15 8.65
N GLY A 162 -3.82 -10.57 7.50
CA GLY A 162 -3.87 -11.25 6.21
C GLY A 162 -5.10 -10.92 5.37
N ASP A 163 -6.13 -10.29 5.94
CA ASP A 163 -7.29 -9.86 5.16
C ASP A 163 -6.94 -8.60 4.34
N PRO A 164 -7.48 -8.46 3.12
CA PRO A 164 -7.22 -7.28 2.32
C PRO A 164 -7.82 -6.03 2.97
N VAL A 165 -7.17 -4.89 2.75
CA VAL A 165 -7.66 -3.57 3.17
C VAL A 165 -7.78 -2.66 1.97
N TYR A 166 -8.73 -1.74 2.03
CA TYR A 166 -8.84 -0.64 1.08
C TYR A 166 -8.17 0.59 1.66
N ALA A 167 -7.42 1.33 0.86
CA ALA A 167 -6.80 2.58 1.28
C ALA A 167 -7.06 3.68 0.27
N ARG A 168 -7.09 4.91 0.76
CA ARG A 168 -7.20 6.13 -0.04
C ARG A 168 -6.20 7.15 0.45
N PHE A 169 -5.44 7.74 -0.46
CA PHE A 169 -4.51 8.81 -0.18
C PHE A 169 -4.87 10.02 -1.01
N ARG A 170 -4.89 11.19 -0.37
CA ARG A 170 -5.15 12.46 -1.05
C ARG A 170 -3.99 13.39 -0.79
N LEU A 171 -3.39 13.88 -1.87
CA LEU A 171 -2.35 14.89 -1.83
C LEU A 171 -2.96 16.24 -2.23
N CYS A 172 -2.68 17.30 -1.48
CA CYS A 172 -3.13 18.64 -1.84
C CYS A 172 -2.07 19.71 -1.57
N ASN A 173 -2.22 20.83 -2.27
CA ASN A 173 -1.30 21.96 -2.26
C ASN A 173 -1.42 22.84 -1.00
N ALA A 174 -2.48 22.68 -0.22
CA ALA A 174 -2.75 23.52 0.95
C ALA A 174 -3.39 22.74 2.09
N SER A 175 -3.04 23.14 3.32
CA SER A 175 -3.54 22.54 4.54
C SER A 175 -5.06 22.56 4.57
N SER A 176 -5.66 21.47 5.04
CA SER A 176 -7.10 21.36 5.28
C SER A 176 -7.98 21.47 4.03
N THR A 177 -7.42 21.28 2.83
CA THR A 177 -8.18 21.36 1.57
C THR A 177 -8.67 20.00 1.08
N CYS A 178 -7.94 18.92 1.35
CA CYS A 178 -8.29 17.55 0.95
C CYS A 178 -8.51 16.60 2.15
N THR A 179 -9.09 17.09 3.24
CA THR A 179 -9.31 16.32 4.50
C THR A 179 -10.60 15.50 4.55
N SER A 180 -11.38 15.50 3.45
CA SER A 180 -12.56 14.66 3.28
C SER A 180 -12.19 13.44 2.43
N THR A 181 -12.83 12.30 2.67
CA THR A 181 -12.67 11.09 1.83
C THR A 181 -13.34 11.22 0.47
N THR A 182 -14.22 12.22 0.30
CA THR A 182 -14.99 12.47 -0.91
C THR A 182 -14.89 13.93 -1.35
N GLY A 183 -15.37 14.22 -2.55
CA GLY A 183 -15.46 15.57 -3.12
C GLY A 183 -14.24 15.97 -3.95
N GLU A 184 -14.45 16.96 -4.80
CA GLU A 184 -13.46 17.50 -5.72
C GLU A 184 -12.54 18.52 -5.03
N VAL A 185 -11.24 18.46 -5.32
CA VAL A 185 -10.24 19.44 -4.86
C VAL A 185 -9.40 19.91 -6.05
N THR A 186 -9.08 21.20 -6.10
CA THR A 186 -8.12 21.72 -7.09
C THR A 186 -6.70 21.59 -6.56
N GLY A 187 -5.84 20.90 -7.30
CA GLY A 187 -4.45 20.64 -6.98
C GLY A 187 -4.23 19.30 -6.28
N GLY A 188 -3.16 18.63 -6.68
CA GLY A 188 -2.78 17.31 -6.16
C GLY A 188 -3.66 16.22 -6.71
N GLU A 189 -3.70 15.07 -6.07
CA GLU A 189 -4.30 13.88 -6.65
C GLU A 189 -4.95 13.01 -5.58
N VAL A 190 -5.61 11.95 -6.03
CA VAL A 190 -6.09 10.85 -5.23
C VAL A 190 -5.52 9.53 -5.77
N GLU A 191 -4.95 8.73 -4.88
CA GLU A 191 -4.61 7.33 -5.19
C GLU A 191 -5.40 6.41 -4.26
N ASP A 192 -5.96 5.37 -4.83
CA ASP A 192 -6.77 4.37 -4.15
C ASP A 192 -6.07 3.01 -4.23
N TYR A 193 -6.24 2.15 -3.23
CA TYR A 193 -5.51 0.88 -3.17
C TYR A 193 -6.37 -0.24 -2.63
N TRP A 194 -6.22 -1.42 -3.23
CA TRP A 194 -6.60 -2.69 -2.63
C TRP A 194 -5.37 -3.49 -2.27
N TRP A 195 -5.07 -3.54 -0.99
CA TRP A 195 -3.88 -4.20 -0.48
C TRP A 195 -4.22 -5.58 0.05
N ASP A 196 -3.95 -6.58 -0.77
CA ASP A 196 -3.92 -7.97 -0.34
C ASP A 196 -2.62 -8.27 0.41
N PHE A 197 -2.73 -9.03 1.49
CA PHE A 197 -1.61 -9.54 2.25
C PHE A 197 -1.58 -11.05 1.95
N GLY A 198 -0.82 -11.41 0.90
CA GLY A 198 -0.77 -12.76 0.34
C GLY A 198 -0.58 -13.87 1.40
N PRO A 199 -0.73 -15.15 1.02
CA PRO A 199 -1.03 -16.21 1.97
C PRO A 199 -0.04 -16.27 3.13
N THR A 200 -0.55 -16.07 4.36
CA THR A 200 0.20 -16.22 5.62
C THR A 200 0.74 -17.64 5.85
N SER A 201 0.40 -18.60 4.97
CA SER A 201 0.77 -20.00 5.09
C SER A 201 2.04 -20.35 4.32
N VAL A 202 3.03 -20.89 5.03
CA VAL A 202 4.11 -21.67 4.43
C VAL A 202 3.57 -23.04 4.05
N THR A 203 3.62 -23.40 2.76
CA THR A 203 3.33 -24.78 2.33
C THR A 203 4.48 -25.69 2.76
N VAL A 204 4.29 -26.48 3.81
CA VAL A 204 5.28 -27.49 4.22
C VAL A 204 5.27 -28.61 3.18
N SER A 205 6.19 -28.54 2.22
CA SER A 205 6.27 -29.50 1.12
C SER A 205 6.62 -30.92 1.59
N SER A 206 7.30 -31.04 2.73
CA SER A 206 7.54 -32.32 3.40
C SER A 206 7.99 -32.10 4.84
N LEU A 207 7.49 -32.92 5.77
CA LEU A 207 8.00 -33.03 7.13
C LEU A 207 8.64 -34.42 7.29
N GLU A 208 9.96 -34.50 7.30
CA GLU A 208 10.67 -35.76 7.53
C GLU A 208 11.07 -35.90 9.01
N ALA A 209 10.33 -36.73 9.74
CA ALA A 209 10.70 -37.14 11.08
C ALA A 209 11.78 -38.24 11.02
N HIS A 210 13.00 -37.92 11.41
CA HIS A 210 14.05 -38.92 11.59
C HIS A 210 13.91 -39.55 12.99
N SER A 211 13.74 -40.87 13.06
CA SER A 211 13.82 -41.60 14.33
C SER A 211 15.25 -41.46 14.89
N PRO A 212 15.45 -41.10 16.17
CA PRO A 212 16.76 -41.09 16.77
C PRO A 212 17.27 -42.53 16.90
N TRP A 213 18.09 -42.89 15.91
CA TRP A 213 19.12 -43.93 15.88
C TRP A 213 19.08 -44.98 17.00
N LEU A 214 18.64 -46.20 16.67
CA LEU A 214 19.29 -47.42 17.15
C LEU A 214 20.08 -48.03 15.98
N THR A 215 21.14 -47.35 15.52
CA THR A 215 21.96 -47.80 14.37
C THR A 215 23.10 -48.75 14.70
N SER A 216 23.16 -49.32 15.91
CA SER A 216 24.23 -50.25 16.21
C SER A 216 23.72 -51.70 16.15
N PRO A 217 24.12 -52.53 15.16
CA PRO A 217 23.83 -53.96 15.19
C PRO A 217 24.40 -54.66 16.44
N TYR A 218 25.28 -53.98 17.18
CA TYR A 218 25.87 -54.46 18.43
C TYR A 218 24.94 -54.34 19.65
N THR A 219 23.89 -53.51 19.64
CA THR A 219 22.98 -53.37 20.82
C THR A 219 21.99 -54.52 20.92
N LEU A 220 21.52 -55.07 19.79
CA LEU A 220 20.73 -56.32 19.77
C LEU A 220 21.61 -57.53 20.09
N GLY A 221 22.84 -57.59 19.56
CA GLY A 221 23.79 -58.67 19.84
C GLY A 221 24.19 -58.76 21.31
N ALA A 222 24.46 -57.62 21.96
CA ALA A 222 24.82 -57.57 23.37
C ALA A 222 23.68 -58.02 24.31
N ALA A 223 22.43 -57.68 23.98
CA ALA A 223 21.26 -58.09 24.78
C ALA A 223 21.04 -59.62 24.72
N VAL A 224 21.25 -60.25 23.56
CA VAL A 224 21.12 -61.71 23.40
C VAL A 224 22.24 -62.46 24.11
N LEU A 225 23.48 -61.96 24.05
CA LEU A 225 24.65 -62.59 24.69
C LEU A 225 24.55 -62.57 26.23
N LEU A 226 24.03 -61.49 26.82
CA LEU A 226 23.80 -61.37 28.26
C LEU A 226 22.74 -62.36 28.77
N LEU A 227 21.71 -62.63 27.97
CA LEU A 227 20.64 -63.57 28.29
C LEU A 227 21.12 -65.04 28.24
N VAL A 228 22.00 -65.37 27.28
CA VAL A 228 22.59 -66.72 27.17
C VAL A 228 23.60 -66.98 28.30
N VAL A 229 24.41 -65.99 28.69
CA VAL A 229 25.38 -66.14 29.78
C VAL A 229 24.68 -66.27 31.14
N THR A 230 23.58 -65.54 31.37
CA THR A 230 22.81 -65.64 32.62
C THR A 230 22.04 -66.96 32.71
N MET A 231 21.40 -67.42 31.64
CA MET A 231 20.75 -68.75 31.63
C MET A 231 21.77 -69.91 31.71
N GLY A 232 22.91 -69.81 31.02
CA GLY A 232 23.98 -70.82 31.09
C GLY A 232 24.66 -70.90 32.47
N GLY A 233 24.86 -69.76 33.12
CA GLY A 233 25.39 -69.68 34.49
C GLY A 233 24.47 -70.33 35.52
N VAL A 234 23.15 -70.13 35.40
CA VAL A 234 22.15 -70.73 36.32
C VAL A 234 22.12 -72.26 36.19
N VAL A 235 22.23 -72.80 34.97
CA VAL A 235 22.23 -74.25 34.72
C VAL A 235 23.49 -74.94 35.27
N LEU A 236 24.65 -74.29 35.19
CA LEU A 236 25.91 -74.84 35.70
C LEU A 236 25.98 -74.81 37.24
N VAL A 237 25.39 -73.80 37.89
CA VAL A 237 25.35 -73.72 39.36
C VAL A 237 24.43 -74.79 39.97
N GLN A 238 23.34 -75.16 39.30
CA GLN A 238 22.44 -76.22 39.78
C GLN A 238 23.05 -77.63 39.69
N ARG A 239 23.95 -77.89 38.73
CA ARG A 239 24.63 -79.20 38.59
C ARG A 239 25.73 -79.48 39.62
N ARG A 240 26.22 -78.45 40.34
CA ARG A 240 27.25 -78.60 41.38
C ARG A 240 26.69 -78.88 42.78
N LYS A 241 25.36 -78.93 42.96
CA LYS A 241 24.70 -79.11 44.27
C LYS A 241 23.92 -80.43 44.40
N ALA A 242 24.24 -81.45 43.60
CA ALA A 242 23.74 -82.82 43.77
C ALA A 242 24.88 -83.74 44.17
#